data_AF-A0A963WPR4-F1
#
_entry.id   AF-A0A963WPR4-F1
#
_cell.length_a   1.000
_cell.length_b   1.000
_cell.length_c   1.000
_cell.angle_alpha   90.00
_cell.angle_beta   90.00
_cell.angle_gamma   90.00
#
_symmetry.space_group_name_H-M   'P 1'
#
loop_
_entity.id
_entity.type
_entity.pdbx_description
1 polymer ?
#
loop_
_entity_poly.entity_id
_entity_poly.type
_entity_poly.pdbx_seq_one_letter_code
_entity_poly.pdbx_strand_id
1 'polypeptide(L)'
;LDISPLLGRMLESAIADRKHLPLMDGLIRWAGLTLEDNEETVREIISNRANSVLRWTGLDGRISNSVLDGLYRLLAEVLVDPDHPLRYKIEEGLETLARDLQHDEQTRERVEALKREMLENPAIAEWWMGVWERIRQSLIRRARDPESALGGELRTSLAELGQALKADPRLQSQVNRFARRTAVGVSSRYGDQIVQLVSETVKRWDARTITDRVEGAVGRDLQFIRI
;
A
#
# COMPACT_ATOMS: atom_id res chain seq x y z
N LEU A 1 -17.32 -13.45 3.26
CA LEU A 1 -15.97 -13.98 3.58
C LEU A 1 -15.53 -13.28 4.85
N ASP A 2 -15.37 -14.06 5.91
CA ASP A 2 -14.83 -13.57 7.18
C ASP A 2 -13.34 -13.28 6.97
N ILE A 3 -12.96 -12.02 7.14
CA ILE A 3 -11.58 -11.59 6.92
C ILE A 3 -10.71 -11.88 8.13
N SER A 4 -11.31 -11.98 9.33
CA SER A 4 -10.57 -12.13 10.59
C SER A 4 -9.65 -13.36 10.62
N PRO A 5 -10.11 -14.59 10.32
CA PRO A 5 -9.22 -15.76 10.36
C PRO A 5 -8.12 -15.73 9.30
N LEU A 6 -8.35 -15.04 8.17
CA LEU A 6 -7.32 -14.83 7.15
C LEU A 6 -6.22 -13.89 7.68
N LEU A 7 -6.61 -12.77 8.28
CA LEU A 7 -5.69 -11.81 8.90
C LEU A 7 -4.87 -12.46 10.02
N GLY A 8 -5.51 -13.29 10.86
CA GLY A 8 -4.82 -14.03 11.91
C GLY A 8 -3.74 -14.96 11.37
N ARG A 9 -4.02 -15.76 10.34
CA ARG A 9 -3.01 -16.64 9.70
C ARG A 9 -1.88 -15.88 9.03
N MET A 10 -2.18 -14.74 8.42
CA MET A 10 -1.16 -13.89 7.81
C MET A 10 -0.22 -13.30 8.87
N LEU A 11 -0.79 -12.83 10.00
CA LEU A 11 -0.02 -12.31 11.12
C LEU A 11 0.83 -13.40 11.77
N GLU A 12 0.26 -14.58 12.02
CA GLU A 12 0.97 -15.75 12.55
C GLU A 12 2.15 -16.15 11.66
N SER A 13 1.95 -16.24 10.35
CA SER A 13 3.02 -16.55 9.39
C SER A 13 4.10 -15.47 9.37
N ALA A 14 3.73 -14.18 9.45
CA ALA A 14 4.70 -13.09 9.51
C ALA A 14 5.51 -13.08 10.82
N ILE A 15 4.91 -13.56 11.93
CA ILE A 15 5.60 -13.76 13.20
C ILE A 15 6.58 -14.92 13.11
N ALA A 16 6.12 -16.08 12.64
CA ALA A 16 6.94 -17.28 12.47
C ALA A 16 8.17 -17.03 11.58
N ASP A 17 8.00 -16.29 10.49
CA ASP A 17 9.08 -15.93 9.57
C ASP A 17 9.94 -14.75 10.07
N ARG A 18 9.66 -14.19 11.26
CA ARG A 18 10.29 -12.95 11.79
C ARG A 18 10.18 -11.73 10.87
N LYS A 19 9.26 -11.75 9.90
CA LYS A 19 9.01 -10.65 8.95
C LYS A 19 8.34 -9.44 9.58
N HIS A 20 7.75 -9.60 10.77
CA HIS A 20 7.18 -8.50 11.53
C HIS A 20 8.23 -7.59 12.20
N LEU A 21 9.47 -8.06 12.41
CA LEU A 21 10.50 -7.29 13.11
C LEU A 21 10.84 -5.96 12.41
N PRO A 22 11.09 -5.91 11.08
CA PRO A 22 11.36 -4.64 10.41
C PRO A 22 10.15 -3.69 10.40
N LEU A 23 8.93 -4.25 10.40
CA LEU A 23 7.71 -3.44 10.50
C LEU A 23 7.56 -2.84 11.90
N MET A 24 7.86 -3.61 12.93
CA MET A 24 7.88 -3.16 14.32
C MET A 24 8.91 -2.04 14.51
N ASP A 25 10.13 -2.19 14.00
CA ASP A 25 11.17 -1.15 14.03
C ASP A 25 10.71 0.13 13.31
N GLY A 26 10.06 -0.03 12.15
CA GLY A 26 9.47 1.08 11.40
C GLY A 26 8.39 1.81 12.20
N LEU A 27 7.50 1.06 12.87
CA LEU A 27 6.42 1.62 13.70
C LEU A 27 6.96 2.35 14.94
N ILE A 28 7.94 1.78 15.65
CA ILE A 28 8.56 2.42 16.81
C ILE A 28 9.22 3.74 16.40
N ARG A 29 9.96 3.74 15.28
CA ARG A 29 10.59 4.95 14.74
C ARG A 29 9.55 5.99 14.33
N TRP A 30 8.49 5.56 13.64
CA TRP A 30 7.40 6.45 13.24
C TRP A 30 6.68 7.04 14.45
N ALA A 31 6.46 6.25 15.51
CA ALA A 31 5.84 6.73 16.75
C ALA A 31 6.72 7.80 17.43
N GLY A 32 8.04 7.58 17.48
CA GLY A 32 8.99 8.58 17.99
C GLY A 32 8.94 9.89 17.19
N LEU A 33 9.02 9.81 15.86
CA LEU A 33 8.95 10.98 14.98
C LEU A 33 7.60 11.71 15.07
N THR A 34 6.50 10.96 15.11
CA THR A 34 5.16 11.54 15.22
C THR A 34 4.97 12.25 16.56
N LEU A 35 5.54 11.70 17.63
CA LEU A 35 5.52 12.32 18.95
C LEU A 35 6.31 13.63 18.95
N GLU A 36 7.49 13.63 18.32
CA GLU A 36 8.36 14.81 18.14
C GLU A 36 7.67 15.90 17.30
N ASP A 37 7.15 15.53 16.14
CA ASP A 37 6.47 16.46 15.21
C ASP A 37 5.19 17.08 15.80
N ASN A 38 4.57 16.41 16.79
CA ASN A 38 3.30 16.84 17.40
C ASN A 38 3.45 17.11 18.90
N GLU A 39 4.65 17.47 19.35
CA GLU A 39 4.98 17.60 20.77
C GLU A 39 4.00 18.51 21.53
N GLU A 40 3.68 19.69 20.97
CA GLU A 40 2.76 20.65 21.58
C GLU A 40 1.35 20.08 21.75
N THR A 41 0.84 19.40 20.72
CA THR A 41 -0.49 18.77 20.77
C THR A 41 -0.52 17.63 21.79
N VAL A 42 0.51 16.79 21.83
CA VAL A 42 0.59 15.70 22.81
C VAL A 42 0.71 16.26 24.22
N ARG A 43 1.50 17.32 24.40
CA ARG A 43 1.65 18.05 25.67
C ARG A 43 0.33 18.64 26.15
N GLU A 44 -0.48 19.21 25.26
CA GLU A 44 -1.84 19.67 25.60
C GLU A 44 -2.77 18.52 25.98
N ILE A 45 -2.72 17.40 25.26
CA ILE A 45 -3.54 16.21 25.60
C ILE A 45 -3.16 15.69 26.99
N ILE A 46 -1.86 15.58 27.27
CA ILE A 46 -1.33 15.13 28.56
C ILE A 46 -1.71 16.13 29.64
N SER A 47 -1.54 17.43 29.45
CA SER A 47 -1.88 18.44 30.46
C SER A 47 -3.38 18.47 30.74
N ASN A 48 -4.23 18.35 29.72
CA ASN A 48 -5.69 18.33 29.86
C ASN A 48 -6.19 17.07 30.60
N ARG A 49 -5.66 15.89 30.25
CA ARG A 49 -6.00 14.64 30.96
C ARG A 49 -5.38 14.57 32.35
N ALA A 50 -4.13 15.01 32.52
CA ALA A 50 -3.45 15.06 33.80
C ALA A 50 -4.18 16.03 34.75
N ASN A 51 -4.62 17.21 34.28
CA ASN A 51 -5.42 18.13 35.09
C ASN A 51 -6.74 17.51 35.58
N SER A 52 -7.37 16.64 34.77
CA SER A 52 -8.58 15.92 35.20
C SER A 52 -8.32 14.94 36.36
N VAL A 53 -7.12 14.36 36.45
CA VAL A 53 -6.73 13.43 37.52
C VAL A 53 -6.09 14.18 38.70
N LEU A 54 -5.28 15.21 38.42
CA LEU A 54 -4.55 16.04 39.39
C LEU A 54 -5.47 16.97 40.20
N ARG A 55 -6.63 17.39 39.65
CA ARG A 55 -7.68 18.07 40.43
C ARG A 55 -8.17 17.24 41.62
N TRP A 56 -7.96 15.93 41.62
CA TRP A 56 -8.31 15.03 42.71
C TRP A 56 -7.16 14.82 43.71
N THR A 57 -5.90 15.10 43.34
CA THR A 57 -4.71 14.77 44.16
C THR A 57 -3.88 15.99 44.60
N GLY A 58 -4.17 17.19 44.10
CA GLY A 58 -3.53 18.45 44.56
C GLY A 58 -2.05 18.62 44.20
N LEU A 59 -1.56 17.92 43.17
CA LEU A 59 -0.15 17.96 42.74
C LEU A 59 0.04 18.90 41.54
N ASP A 60 1.08 19.73 41.58
CA ASP A 60 1.38 20.81 40.62
C ASP A 60 1.79 20.31 39.21
N GLY A 61 1.46 21.10 38.19
CA GLY A 61 1.54 20.84 36.74
C GLY A 61 2.92 20.67 36.11
N ARG A 62 3.93 20.15 36.82
CA ARG A 62 5.25 19.81 36.25
C ARG A 62 5.32 18.40 35.65
N ILE A 63 4.26 17.60 35.80
CA ILE A 63 4.23 16.18 35.40
C ILE A 63 4.22 16.01 33.88
N SER A 64 3.63 16.95 33.12
CA SER A 64 3.51 16.78 31.66
C SER A 64 4.86 16.75 30.94
N ASN A 65 5.85 17.51 31.43
CA ASN A 65 7.20 17.53 30.82
C ASN A 65 7.93 16.22 31.09
N SER A 66 7.98 15.78 32.34
CA SER A 66 8.71 14.57 32.73
C SER A 66 8.11 13.29 32.14
N VAL A 67 6.79 13.26 31.93
CA VAL A 67 6.12 12.13 31.26
C VAL A 67 6.49 12.09 29.78
N LEU A 68 6.50 13.24 29.10
CA LEU A 68 6.83 13.30 27.68
C LEU A 68 8.31 12.96 27.45
N ASP A 69 9.21 13.52 28.28
CA ASP A 69 10.64 13.20 28.27
C ASP A 69 10.88 11.71 28.54
N GLY A 70 10.15 11.13 29.49
CA GLY A 70 10.19 9.70 29.79
C GLY A 70 9.71 8.84 28.62
N LEU A 71 8.68 9.28 27.89
CA LEU A 71 8.15 8.58 26.72
C LEU A 71 9.13 8.62 25.54
N TYR A 72 9.76 9.78 25.29
CA TYR A 72 10.83 9.89 24.30
C TYR A 72 12.01 8.97 24.63
N ARG A 73 12.44 9.00 25.88
CA ARG A 73 13.54 8.17 26.35
C ARG A 73 13.22 6.68 26.19
N LEU A 74 12.01 6.26 26.57
CA LEU A 74 11.57 4.88 26.40
C LEU A 74 11.53 4.47 24.93
N LEU A 75 10.99 5.30 24.04
CA LEU A 75 10.97 5.01 22.60
C LEU A 75 12.37 4.91 22.00
N ALA A 76 13.30 5.78 22.43
CA ALA A 76 14.68 5.73 22.02
C ALA A 76 15.40 4.47 22.53
N GLU A 77 15.20 4.11 23.81
CA GLU A 77 15.74 2.88 24.42
C GLU A 77 15.24 1.64 23.67
N VAL A 78 13.94 1.56 23.40
CA VAL A 78 13.33 0.48 22.62
C VAL A 78 13.87 0.43 21.20
N LEU A 79 14.15 1.58 20.57
CA LEU A 79 14.69 1.62 19.21
C LEU A 79 16.14 1.13 19.14
N VAL A 80 16.95 1.42 20.16
CA VAL A 80 18.38 1.10 20.20
C VAL A 80 18.64 -0.30 20.73
N ASP A 81 17.83 -0.79 21.67
CA ASP A 81 17.94 -2.12 22.27
C ASP A 81 16.98 -3.12 21.60
N PRO A 82 17.48 -4.04 20.76
CA PRO A 82 16.66 -5.07 20.13
C PRO A 82 16.07 -6.07 21.14
N ASP A 83 16.69 -6.21 22.30
CA ASP A 83 16.29 -7.13 23.38
C ASP A 83 15.47 -6.45 24.47
N HIS A 84 14.94 -5.26 24.18
CA HIS A 84 14.19 -4.48 25.15
C HIS A 84 12.92 -5.24 25.62
N PRO A 85 12.61 -5.34 26.93
CA PRO A 85 11.45 -6.06 27.46
C PRO A 85 10.10 -5.67 26.82
N LEU A 86 9.96 -4.41 26.44
CA LEU A 86 8.76 -3.92 25.75
C LEU A 86 8.58 -4.54 24.35
N ARG A 87 9.66 -4.85 23.62
CA ARG A 87 9.58 -5.52 22.31
C ARG A 87 8.98 -6.92 22.48
N TYR A 88 9.48 -7.68 23.44
CA TYR A 88 8.92 -8.99 23.78
C TYR A 88 7.43 -8.92 24.14
N LYS A 89 7.02 -7.86 24.87
CA LYS A 89 5.59 -7.65 25.19
C LYS A 89 4.75 -7.30 23.98
N ILE A 90 5.29 -6.54 23.02
CA ILE A 90 4.61 -6.26 21.75
C ILE A 90 4.45 -7.55 20.95
N GLU A 91 5.51 -8.36 20.85
CA GLU A 91 5.49 -9.65 20.14
C GLU A 91 4.47 -10.62 20.75
N GLU A 92 4.48 -10.79 22.08
CA GLU A 92 3.48 -11.60 22.82
C GLU A 92 2.05 -11.12 22.54
N GLY A 93 1.85 -9.80 22.47
CA GLY A 93 0.57 -9.19 22.12
C GLY A 93 0.16 -9.49 20.68
N LEU A 94 1.08 -9.44 19.73
CA LEU A 94 0.83 -9.78 18.32
C LEU A 94 0.51 -11.26 18.12
N GLU A 95 1.21 -12.15 18.83
CA GLU A 95 0.91 -13.59 18.83
C GLU A 95 -0.48 -13.86 19.40
N THR A 96 -0.84 -13.17 20.48
CA THR A 96 -2.16 -13.29 21.08
C THR A 96 -3.24 -12.80 20.15
N LEU A 97 -3.05 -11.63 19.54
CA LEU A 97 -3.96 -11.11 18.53
C LEU A 97 -4.10 -12.06 17.34
N ALA A 98 -3.01 -12.64 16.83
CA ALA A 98 -3.04 -13.58 15.72
C ALA A 98 -3.90 -14.82 16.05
N ARG A 99 -3.81 -15.31 17.29
CA ARG A 99 -4.62 -16.43 17.79
C ARG A 99 -6.09 -16.04 17.93
N ASP A 100 -6.36 -14.89 18.56
CA ASP A 100 -7.71 -14.43 18.84
C ASP A 100 -8.48 -14.11 17.54
N LEU A 101 -7.80 -13.55 16.53
CA LEU A 101 -8.37 -13.32 15.21
C LEU A 101 -8.86 -14.61 14.52
N GLN A 102 -8.26 -15.76 14.86
CA GLN A 102 -8.61 -17.08 14.31
C GLN A 102 -9.66 -17.80 15.16
N HIS A 103 -9.52 -17.74 16.49
CA HIS A 103 -10.22 -18.63 17.41
C HIS A 103 -11.19 -17.94 18.36
N ASP A 104 -11.03 -16.64 18.62
CA ASP A 104 -11.92 -15.91 19.52
C ASP A 104 -13.09 -15.28 18.77
N GLU A 105 -14.31 -15.65 19.15
CA GLU A 105 -15.54 -15.23 18.48
C GLU A 105 -15.79 -13.72 18.66
N GLN A 106 -15.53 -13.18 19.87
CA GLN A 106 -15.72 -11.76 20.13
C GLN A 106 -14.78 -10.90 19.30
N THR A 107 -13.51 -11.30 19.17
CA THR A 107 -12.52 -10.59 18.36
C THR A 107 -12.87 -10.63 16.89
N ARG A 108 -13.32 -11.78 16.38
CA ARG A 108 -13.82 -11.91 15.01
C ARG A 108 -15.00 -10.97 14.75
N GLU A 109 -15.99 -10.94 15.64
CA GLU A 109 -17.14 -10.04 15.51
C GLU A 109 -16.73 -8.56 15.47
N ARG A 110 -15.78 -8.15 16.32
CA ARG A 110 -15.24 -6.78 16.31
C ARG A 110 -14.58 -6.43 14.98
N VAL A 111 -13.79 -7.35 14.41
CA VAL A 111 -13.16 -7.14 13.09
C VAL A 111 -14.21 -7.02 11.99
N GLU A 112 -15.24 -7.86 12.02
CA GLU A 112 -16.31 -7.81 11.03
C GLU A 112 -17.20 -6.55 11.19
N ALA A 113 -17.38 -6.05 12.41
CA ALA A 113 -18.01 -4.75 12.67
C ALA A 113 -17.17 -3.60 12.11
N LEU A 114 -15.87 -3.55 12.42
CA LEU A 114 -14.96 -2.53 11.90
C LEU A 114 -14.91 -2.55 10.37
N LYS A 115 -14.85 -3.73 9.76
CA LYS A 115 -14.91 -3.89 8.30
C LYS A 115 -16.17 -3.24 7.73
N ARG A 116 -17.34 -3.48 8.33
CA ARG A 116 -18.60 -2.88 7.88
C ARG A 116 -18.56 -1.37 8.00
N GLU A 117 -18.13 -0.85 9.14
CA GLU A 117 -18.01 0.59 9.36
C GLU A 117 -17.08 1.26 8.34
N MET A 118 -15.94 0.65 8.03
CA MET A 118 -15.02 1.16 7.01
C MET A 118 -15.62 1.13 5.60
N LEU A 119 -16.43 0.12 5.26
CA LEU A 119 -17.09 0.01 3.96
C LEU A 119 -18.29 0.96 3.84
N GLU A 120 -18.95 1.26 4.95
CA GLU A 120 -20.11 2.14 5.03
C GLU A 120 -19.71 3.62 5.06
N ASN A 121 -18.46 3.93 5.40
CA ASN A 121 -17.95 5.30 5.45
C ASN A 121 -17.26 5.71 4.12
N PRO A 122 -17.92 6.49 3.25
CA PRO A 122 -17.36 6.90 1.97
C PRO A 122 -16.08 7.75 2.10
N ALA A 123 -15.93 8.51 3.19
CA ALA A 123 -14.72 9.30 3.43
C ALA A 123 -13.49 8.42 3.71
N ILE A 124 -13.68 7.28 4.41
CA ILE A 124 -12.60 6.31 4.64
C ILE A 124 -12.21 5.63 3.33
N ALA A 125 -13.17 5.28 2.48
CA ALA A 125 -12.90 4.68 1.18
C ALA A 125 -12.10 5.62 0.26
N GLU A 126 -12.47 6.90 0.19
CA GLU A 126 -11.74 7.92 -0.58
C GLU A 126 -10.32 8.14 -0.04
N TRP A 127 -10.18 8.27 1.28
CA TRP A 127 -8.87 8.40 1.91
C TRP A 127 -7.97 7.19 1.64
N TRP A 128 -8.52 5.97 1.75
CA TRP A 128 -7.80 4.73 1.49
C TRP A 128 -7.36 4.60 0.03
N MET A 129 -8.18 5.04 -0.93
CA MET A 129 -7.76 5.13 -2.34
C MET A 129 -6.57 6.08 -2.53
N GLY A 130 -6.53 7.19 -1.80
CA GLY A 130 -5.38 8.10 -1.79
C GLY A 130 -4.11 7.47 -1.21
N VAL A 131 -4.24 6.71 -0.11
CA VAL A 131 -3.12 5.94 0.47
C VAL A 131 -2.61 4.90 -0.53
N TRP A 132 -3.52 4.14 -1.14
CA TRP A 132 -3.20 3.14 -2.15
C TRP A 132 -2.47 3.73 -3.35
N GLU A 133 -2.92 4.88 -3.87
CA GLU A 133 -2.26 5.54 -4.98
C GLU A 133 -0.85 5.98 -4.60
N ARG A 134 -0.64 6.51 -3.38
CA ARG A 134 0.72 6.84 -2.88
C ARG A 134 1.63 5.61 -2.78
N ILE A 135 1.10 4.49 -2.27
CA ILE A 135 1.85 3.22 -2.19
C ILE A 135 2.20 2.74 -3.59
N ARG A 136 1.24 2.71 -4.51
CA ARG A 136 1.46 2.34 -5.92
C ARG A 136 2.55 3.21 -6.55
N GLN A 137 2.46 4.53 -6.43
CA GLN A 137 3.45 5.45 -6.98
C GLN A 137 4.82 5.26 -6.34
N SER A 138 4.88 4.98 -5.03
CA SER A 138 6.12 4.66 -4.33
C SER A 138 6.75 3.36 -4.87
N LEU A 139 5.97 2.31 -5.06
CA LEU A 139 6.44 1.04 -5.62
C LEU A 139 6.92 1.20 -7.07
N ILE A 140 6.18 1.94 -7.91
CA ILE A 140 6.59 2.24 -9.28
C ILE A 140 7.91 3.01 -9.31
N ARG A 141 8.07 4.01 -8.42
CA ARG A 141 9.32 4.77 -8.31
C ARG A 141 10.48 3.87 -7.90
N ARG A 142 10.31 3.03 -6.87
CA ARG A 142 11.35 2.08 -6.42
C ARG A 142 11.69 1.03 -7.46
N ALA A 143 10.70 0.57 -8.25
CA ALA A 143 10.94 -0.37 -9.34
C ALA A 143 11.68 0.27 -10.53
N ARG A 144 11.52 1.58 -10.73
CA ARG A 144 12.24 2.36 -11.76
C ARG A 144 13.61 2.83 -11.31
N ASP A 145 13.84 2.87 -10.00
CA ASP A 145 15.12 3.26 -9.42
C ASP A 145 16.13 2.10 -9.50
N PRO A 146 17.19 2.21 -10.32
CA PRO A 146 18.18 1.15 -10.49
C PRO A 146 18.99 0.86 -9.21
N GLU A 147 19.07 1.82 -8.27
CA GLU A 147 19.84 1.71 -7.02
C GLU A 147 19.01 1.20 -5.83
N SER A 148 17.69 1.06 -5.96
CA SER A 148 16.86 0.59 -4.84
C SER A 148 17.05 -0.92 -4.59
N ALA A 149 17.26 -1.30 -3.33
CA ALA A 149 17.38 -2.71 -2.90
C ALA A 149 16.20 -3.58 -3.37
N LEU A 150 14.99 -3.00 -3.40
CA LEU A 150 13.78 -3.62 -3.94
C LEU A 150 13.84 -3.79 -5.47
N GLY A 151 14.43 -2.84 -6.20
CA GLY A 151 14.61 -2.93 -7.64
C GLY A 151 15.54 -4.08 -8.05
N GLY A 152 16.54 -4.41 -7.23
CA GLY A 152 17.45 -5.54 -7.43
C GLY A 152 16.73 -6.89 -7.35
N GLU A 153 16.12 -7.20 -6.19
CA GLU A 153 15.42 -8.49 -5.96
C GLU A 153 14.22 -8.68 -6.89
N LEU A 154 13.45 -7.62 -7.14
CA LEU A 154 12.28 -7.70 -8.01
C LEU A 154 12.69 -7.95 -9.46
N ARG A 155 13.81 -7.37 -9.91
CA ARG A 155 14.36 -7.60 -11.25
C ARG A 155 14.90 -9.02 -11.41
N THR A 156 15.58 -9.55 -10.40
CA THR A 156 16.03 -10.95 -10.37
C THR A 156 14.82 -11.89 -10.42
N SER A 157 13.82 -11.67 -9.57
CA SER A 157 12.60 -12.48 -9.53
C SER A 157 11.81 -12.41 -10.85
N LEU A 158 11.73 -11.23 -11.48
CA LEU A 158 11.11 -11.06 -12.80
C LEU A 158 11.92 -11.73 -13.92
N ALA A 159 13.25 -11.71 -13.84
CA ALA A 159 14.11 -12.40 -14.79
C ALA A 159 13.95 -13.93 -14.66
N GLU A 160 13.89 -14.45 -13.44
CA GLU A 160 13.64 -15.86 -13.16
C GLU A 160 12.25 -16.29 -13.62
N LEU A 161 11.22 -15.48 -13.36
CA LEU A 161 9.88 -15.69 -13.93
C LEU A 161 9.88 -15.67 -15.45
N GLY A 162 10.63 -14.74 -16.07
CA GLY A 162 10.79 -14.67 -17.52
C GLY A 162 11.45 -15.93 -18.09
N GLN A 163 12.45 -16.49 -17.40
CA GLN A 163 13.09 -17.74 -17.78
C GLN A 163 12.16 -18.94 -17.61
N ALA A 164 11.44 -19.02 -16.49
CA ALA A 164 10.45 -20.06 -16.24
C ALA A 164 9.31 -20.03 -17.28
N LEU A 165 8.84 -18.83 -17.63
CA LEU A 165 7.83 -18.64 -18.67
C LEU A 165 8.37 -19.02 -20.05
N LYS A 166 9.63 -18.70 -20.36
CA LYS A 166 10.26 -19.11 -21.63
C LYS A 166 10.44 -20.62 -21.73
N ALA A 167 10.72 -21.28 -20.62
CA ALA A 167 10.95 -22.72 -20.56
C ALA A 167 9.67 -23.57 -20.61
N ASP A 168 8.51 -23.03 -20.19
CA ASP A 168 7.25 -23.77 -20.13
C ASP A 168 6.16 -23.24 -21.11
N PRO A 169 5.91 -23.94 -22.24
CA PRO A 169 4.86 -23.60 -23.19
C PRO A 169 3.43 -23.64 -22.62
N ARG A 170 3.17 -24.48 -21.61
CA ARG A 170 1.85 -24.53 -20.95
C ARG A 170 1.62 -23.27 -20.15
N LEU A 171 2.63 -22.81 -19.40
CA LEU A 171 2.57 -21.56 -18.64
C LEU A 171 2.36 -20.35 -19.57
N GLN A 172 3.05 -20.31 -20.72
CA GLN A 172 2.83 -19.28 -21.75
C GLN A 172 1.37 -19.24 -22.22
N SER A 173 0.77 -20.41 -22.48
CA SER A 173 -0.62 -20.49 -22.93
C SER A 173 -1.62 -19.98 -21.88
N GLN A 174 -1.32 -20.15 -20.59
CA GLN A 174 -2.15 -19.69 -19.48
C GLN A 174 -2.04 -18.19 -19.30
N VAL A 175 -0.81 -17.66 -19.30
CA VAL A 175 -0.54 -16.22 -19.24
C VAL A 175 -1.16 -15.50 -20.44
N ASN A 176 -1.02 -16.03 -21.65
CA ASN A 176 -1.66 -15.45 -22.85
C ASN A 176 -3.19 -15.42 -22.75
N ARG A 177 -3.81 -16.47 -22.19
CA ARG A 177 -5.27 -16.50 -21.97
C ARG A 177 -5.71 -15.54 -20.88
N PHE A 178 -4.91 -15.36 -19.83
CA PHE A 178 -5.16 -14.37 -18.81
C PHE A 178 -5.04 -12.95 -19.36
N ALA A 179 -3.92 -12.63 -20.03
CA ALA A 179 -3.69 -11.33 -20.66
C ALA A 179 -4.80 -10.96 -21.65
N ARG A 180 -5.23 -11.91 -22.49
CA ARG A 180 -6.33 -11.70 -23.45
C ARG A 180 -7.66 -11.40 -22.75
N ARG A 181 -8.00 -12.10 -21.66
CA ARG A 181 -9.21 -11.83 -20.86
C ARG A 181 -9.15 -10.47 -20.17
N THR A 182 -8.00 -10.12 -19.60
CA THR A 182 -7.79 -8.82 -18.96
C THR A 182 -7.90 -7.70 -19.98
N ALA A 183 -7.30 -7.85 -21.17
CA ALA A 183 -7.40 -6.87 -22.26
C ALA A 183 -8.85 -6.66 -22.72
N VAL A 184 -9.62 -7.75 -22.86
CA VAL A 184 -11.07 -7.67 -23.18
C VAL A 184 -11.84 -6.96 -22.07
N GLY A 185 -11.57 -7.30 -20.80
CA GLY A 185 -12.22 -6.66 -19.65
C GLY A 185 -11.90 -5.17 -19.53
N VAL A 186 -10.64 -4.78 -19.76
CA VAL A 186 -10.20 -3.37 -19.75
C VAL A 186 -10.81 -2.61 -20.93
N SER A 187 -10.81 -3.20 -22.13
CA SER A 187 -11.45 -2.61 -23.32
C SER A 187 -12.96 -2.46 -23.15
N SER A 188 -13.62 -3.37 -22.45
CA SER A 188 -15.06 -3.25 -22.16
C SER A 188 -15.35 -2.18 -21.10
N ARG A 189 -14.41 -1.90 -20.20
CA ARG A 189 -14.60 -0.99 -19.06
C ARG A 189 -14.15 0.45 -19.34
N TYR A 190 -13.18 0.62 -20.23
CA TYR A 190 -12.59 1.91 -20.61
C TYR A 190 -12.70 2.18 -22.12
N GLY A 191 -13.48 1.38 -22.85
CA GLY A 191 -13.63 1.47 -24.31
C GLY A 191 -14.08 2.85 -24.77
N ASP A 192 -15.03 3.45 -24.07
CA ASP A 192 -15.54 4.79 -24.40
C ASP A 192 -14.46 5.87 -24.24
N GLN A 193 -13.56 5.75 -23.26
CA GLN A 193 -12.46 6.69 -23.05
C GLN A 193 -11.36 6.54 -24.12
N ILE A 194 -11.12 5.30 -24.60
CA ILE A 194 -10.20 5.05 -25.72
C ILE A 194 -10.79 5.60 -27.03
N VAL A 195 -12.09 5.39 -27.27
CA VAL A 195 -12.80 5.94 -28.43
C VAL A 195 -12.81 7.46 -28.39
N GLN A 196 -12.99 8.07 -27.21
CA GLN A 196 -12.93 9.52 -27.04
C GLN A 196 -11.52 10.06 -27.33
N LEU A 197 -10.47 9.41 -26.82
CA LEU A 197 -9.08 9.80 -27.09
C LEU A 197 -8.71 9.69 -28.58
N VAL A 198 -9.14 8.62 -29.26
CA VAL A 198 -8.93 8.45 -30.71
C VAL A 198 -9.73 9.49 -31.48
N SER A 199 -10.98 9.74 -31.10
CA SER A 199 -11.84 10.75 -31.74
C SER A 199 -11.28 12.16 -31.57
N GLU A 200 -10.73 12.50 -30.40
CA GLU A 200 -10.04 13.76 -30.16
C GLU A 200 -8.69 13.85 -30.87
N THR A 201 -8.01 12.73 -31.11
CA THR A 201 -6.77 12.69 -31.88
C THR A 201 -7.04 12.87 -33.38
N VAL A 202 -8.08 12.20 -33.91
CA VAL A 202 -8.51 12.33 -35.31
C VAL A 202 -9.11 13.71 -35.57
N LYS A 203 -9.88 14.28 -34.64
CA LYS A 203 -10.34 15.68 -34.73
C LYS A 203 -9.21 16.70 -34.71
N ARG A 204 -8.06 16.34 -34.12
CA ARG A 204 -6.85 17.16 -34.11
C ARG A 204 -6.03 17.06 -35.40
N TRP A 205 -6.31 16.05 -36.23
CA TRP A 205 -5.72 15.97 -37.56
C TRP A 205 -6.48 16.95 -38.45
N ASP A 206 -5.87 18.11 -38.65
CA ASP A 206 -6.37 19.14 -39.55
C ASP A 206 -6.48 18.56 -40.98
N ALA A 207 -7.55 18.93 -41.70
CA ALA A 207 -7.96 18.30 -42.96
C ALA A 207 -6.86 18.28 -44.05
N ARG A 208 -5.81 19.10 -43.90
CA ARG A 208 -4.64 19.15 -44.80
C ARG A 208 -3.69 17.96 -44.61
N THR A 209 -3.51 17.43 -43.39
CA THR A 209 -2.61 16.29 -43.13
C THR A 209 -3.21 14.95 -43.58
N ILE A 210 -4.54 14.86 -43.66
CA ILE A 210 -5.24 13.66 -44.16
C ILE A 210 -5.06 13.54 -45.68
N THR A 211 -5.13 14.64 -46.43
CA THR A 211 -4.92 14.63 -47.88
C THR A 211 -3.50 14.16 -48.23
N ASP A 212 -2.45 14.69 -47.59
CA ASP A 212 -1.06 14.30 -47.86
C ASP A 212 -0.77 12.82 -47.55
N ARG A 213 -1.40 12.26 -46.51
CA ARG A 213 -1.24 10.83 -46.17
C ARG A 213 -2.06 9.89 -47.03
N VAL A 214 -3.23 10.31 -47.52
CA VAL A 214 -4.04 9.53 -48.46
C VAL A 214 -3.42 9.57 -49.85
N GLU A 215 -2.90 10.71 -50.30
CA GLU A 215 -2.22 10.84 -51.59
C GLU A 215 -0.88 10.06 -51.61
N GLY A 216 -0.14 10.06 -50.50
CA GLY A 216 1.06 9.23 -50.32
C GLY A 216 0.81 7.72 -50.22
N ALA A 217 -0.41 7.30 -49.86
CA ALA A 217 -0.81 5.88 -49.81
C ALA A 217 -1.49 5.39 -51.10
N VAL A 218 -2.18 6.27 -51.84
CA VAL A 218 -2.88 5.93 -53.08
C VAL A 218 -1.99 6.12 -54.33
N GLY A 219 -0.99 7.00 -54.28
CA GLY A 219 -0.12 7.33 -55.42
C GLY A 219 0.85 6.24 -55.89
N ARG A 220 0.92 5.08 -55.22
CA ARG A 220 1.82 3.98 -55.60
C ARG A 220 1.15 2.87 -56.44
N ASP A 221 -0.17 2.73 -56.38
CA ASP A 221 -0.87 1.57 -56.97
C ASP A 221 -1.54 1.85 -58.33
N LEU A 222 -1.52 3.08 -58.83
CA LEU A 222 -2.05 3.40 -60.17
C LEU A 222 -1.03 3.27 -61.31
N GLN A 223 0.24 2.94 -61.03
CA GLN A 223 1.27 2.71 -62.07
C GLN A 223 1.28 1.28 -62.65
N PHE A 224 0.46 0.34 -62.15
CA PHE A 224 0.47 -1.05 -62.64
C PHE A 224 -0.71 -1.44 -63.55
N ILE A 225 -1.52 -0.49 -64.02
CA ILE A 225 -2.58 -0.76 -65.02
C ILE A 225 -2.37 0.10 -66.28
N ARG A 226 -1.24 -0.11 -66.95
CA ARG A 226 -1.13 0.10 -68.40
C ARG A 226 0.03 -0.74 -68.94
N ILE A 227 -0.35 -1.75 -69.73
CA ILE A 227 0.29 -2.29 -70.93
C ILE A 227 1.79 -2.05 -71.05
#